data_AF-A0A9E1MFD6-F1
#
_entry.id   AF-A0A9E1MFD6-F1
#
_cell.length_a   1.000
_cell.length_b   1.000
_cell.length_c   1.000
_cell.angle_alpha   90.00
_cell.angle_beta   90.00
_cell.angle_gamma   90.00
#
_symmetry.space_group_name_H-M   'P 1'
#
loop_
_entity.id
_entity.type
_entity.pdbx_description
1 polymer ?
#
loop_
_entity_poly.entity_id
_entity_poly.type
_entity_poly.pdbx_seq_one_letter_code
_entity_poly.pdbx_strand_id
1 'polypeptide(L)'
;MKNWMDLNGDGKIDGAEMMFAGEMLCTSREEHEALFGNAGDFDDDTREDFEIDAMAAGLDVDELELMDPDDRAEALEEAGLDPDDYDFD
;
A
#
# COMPACT_ATOMS: atom_id res chain seq x y z
N MET A 1 15.90 -6.47 -28.60
CA MET A 1 15.24 -5.78 -27.48
C MET A 1 14.64 -6.88 -26.63
N LYS A 2 14.92 -6.92 -25.32
CA LYS A 2 14.28 -7.89 -24.43
C LYS A 2 12.83 -7.49 -24.30
N ASN A 3 11.89 -8.42 -24.49
CA ASN A 3 10.50 -8.13 -24.19
C ASN A 3 10.42 -7.95 -22.68
N TRP A 4 9.86 -6.83 -22.22
CA TRP A 4 9.77 -6.52 -20.80
C TRP A 4 8.79 -7.46 -20.06
N MET A 5 7.89 -8.10 -20.82
CA MET A 5 6.94 -9.12 -20.35
C MET A 5 7.48 -10.55 -20.41
N ASP A 6 8.64 -10.78 -21.05
CA ASP A 6 9.29 -12.10 -21.12
C ASP A 6 10.30 -12.17 -19.97
N LEU A 7 9.79 -12.50 -18.79
CA LEU A 7 10.55 -12.51 -17.52
C LEU A 7 11.56 -13.65 -17.50
N ASN A 8 11.21 -14.78 -18.11
CA ASN A 8 12.05 -15.98 -18.12
C ASN A 8 13.01 -16.04 -19.34
N GLY A 9 12.79 -15.20 -20.36
CA GLY A 9 13.64 -15.09 -21.54
C GLY A 9 13.44 -16.23 -22.55
N ASP A 10 12.33 -16.96 -22.50
CA ASP A 10 12.01 -18.04 -23.43
C ASP A 10 11.48 -17.51 -24.78
N GLY A 11 11.27 -16.18 -24.88
CA GLY A 11 10.80 -15.51 -26.08
C GLY A 11 9.30 -15.62 -26.30
N LYS A 12 8.55 -16.11 -25.31
CA LYS A 12 7.08 -16.16 -25.30
C LYS A 12 6.57 -15.31 -24.14
N ILE A 13 5.26 -15.12 -24.11
CA ILE A 13 4.57 -14.57 -22.95
C ILE A 13 3.63 -15.67 -22.49
N ASP A 14 3.99 -16.32 -21.40
CA ASP A 14 3.14 -17.34 -20.78
C ASP A 14 2.04 -16.73 -19.91
N GLY A 15 1.12 -17.58 -19.43
CA GLY A 15 -0.01 -17.11 -18.63
C GLY A 15 0.38 -16.45 -17.31
N ALA A 16 1.51 -16.88 -16.71
CA ALA A 16 2.01 -16.27 -15.48
C ALA A 16 2.67 -14.92 -15.78
N GLU A 17 3.42 -14.82 -16.88
CA GLU A 17 3.98 -13.56 -17.36
C GLU A 17 2.88 -12.53 -17.72
N MET A 18 1.78 -12.98 -18.30
CA MET A 18 0.62 -12.13 -18.59
C MET A 18 -0.11 -11.68 -17.31
N MET A 19 -0.18 -12.55 -16.30
CA MET A 19 -0.76 -12.23 -14.99
C MET A 19 0.06 -11.15 -14.28
N PHE A 20 1.39 -11.32 -14.23
CA PHE A 20 2.30 -10.37 -13.60
C PHE A 20 2.32 -9.00 -14.30
N ALA A 21 2.27 -8.99 -15.63
CA ALA A 21 2.13 -7.75 -16.38
C ALA A 21 0.76 -7.08 -16.16
N GLY A 22 -0.30 -7.87 -15.96
CA GLY A 22 -1.63 -7.37 -15.61
C GLY A 22 -1.67 -6.74 -14.22
N GLU A 23 -1.01 -7.36 -13.24
CA GLU A 23 -0.85 -6.84 -11.88
C GLU A 23 -0.10 -5.50 -11.88
N MET A 24 1.05 -5.41 -12.56
CA MET A 24 1.81 -4.14 -12.69
C MET A 24 1.07 -3.01 -13.42
N LEU A 25 0.07 -3.34 -14.24
CA LEU A 25 -0.74 -2.35 -14.97
C LEU A 25 -2.01 -1.96 -14.21
N CYS A 26 -2.39 -2.70 -13.16
CA CYS A 26 -3.50 -2.32 -12.31
C CYS A 26 -3.11 -1.10 -11.47
N THR A 27 -3.86 -0.01 -11.62
CA THR A 27 -3.61 1.23 -10.88
C THR A 27 -4.60 1.48 -9.74
N SER A 28 -5.59 0.58 -9.59
CA SER A 28 -6.70 0.74 -8.67
C SER A 28 -7.18 -0.60 -8.12
N ARG A 29 -7.57 -0.60 -6.84
CA ARG A 29 -8.22 -1.74 -6.15
C ARG A 29 -9.39 -2.33 -6.93
N GLU A 30 -10.32 -1.48 -7.40
CA GLU A 30 -11.51 -1.92 -8.14
C GLU A 30 -11.17 -2.69 -9.42
N GLU A 31 -10.11 -2.29 -10.13
CA GLU A 31 -9.68 -3.01 -11.34
C GLU A 31 -9.02 -4.35 -10.97
N HIS A 32 -8.22 -4.37 -9.90
CA HIS A 32 -7.57 -5.59 -9.43
C HIS A 32 -8.59 -6.62 -8.91
N GLU A 33 -9.60 -6.19 -8.14
CA GLU A 33 -10.69 -7.06 -7.69
C GLU A 33 -11.51 -7.61 -8.87
N ALA A 34 -11.79 -6.79 -9.88
CA ALA A 34 -12.54 -7.22 -11.06
C ALA A 34 -11.76 -8.21 -11.94
N LEU A 35 -10.43 -8.07 -12.04
CA LEU A 35 -9.56 -8.91 -12.87
C LEU A 35 -9.07 -10.18 -12.15
N PHE A 36 -8.77 -10.08 -10.85
CA PHE A 36 -8.10 -11.13 -10.08
C PHE A 36 -8.90 -11.62 -8.86
N GLY A 37 -10.05 -11.01 -8.54
CA GLY A 37 -10.94 -11.45 -7.47
C GLY A 37 -10.40 -11.23 -6.06
N ASN A 38 -9.37 -10.39 -5.90
CA ASN A 38 -8.77 -9.98 -4.63
C ASN A 38 -8.29 -8.53 -4.76
N ALA A 39 -8.09 -7.82 -3.65
CA ALA A 39 -7.63 -6.44 -3.67
C ALA A 39 -6.15 -6.29 -4.06
N GLY A 40 -5.36 -7.37 -4.11
CA GLY A 40 -3.94 -7.31 -4.40
C GLY A 40 -3.17 -6.66 -3.25
N ASP A 41 -2.17 -5.86 -3.60
CA ASP A 41 -1.43 -4.97 -2.67
C ASP A 41 -2.25 -3.72 -2.28
N PHE A 42 -3.56 -3.70 -2.60
CA PHE A 42 -4.51 -2.67 -2.16
C PHE A 42 -5.46 -3.20 -1.08
N ASP A 43 -5.19 -4.37 -0.50
CA ASP A 43 -5.98 -4.91 0.61
C ASP A 43 -5.76 -4.03 1.84
N ASP A 44 -6.88 -3.59 2.38
CA ASP A 44 -7.06 -2.56 3.41
C ASP A 44 -6.62 -3.12 4.78
N ASP A 45 -5.32 -3.23 5.02
CA ASP A 45 -4.84 -3.10 6.40
C ASP A 45 -4.87 -1.61 6.70
N THR A 46 -5.81 -1.16 7.54
CA THR A 46 -5.93 0.25 8.00
C THR A 46 -4.62 0.83 8.58
N ARG A 47 -3.66 -0.05 8.87
CA ARG A 47 -2.27 0.27 9.22
C ARG A 47 -1.49 0.89 8.05
N GLU A 48 -1.71 0.44 6.81
CA GLU A 48 -1.12 1.06 5.62
C GLU A 48 -1.69 2.45 5.34
N ASP A 49 -2.99 2.66 5.54
CA ASP A 49 -3.59 4.00 5.42
C ASP A 49 -2.96 4.97 6.43
N PHE A 50 -2.79 4.54 7.68
CA PHE A 50 -2.05 5.29 8.69
C PHE A 50 -0.59 5.54 8.31
N GLU A 51 0.13 4.53 7.82
CA GLU A 51 1.52 4.67 7.39
C GLU A 51 1.66 5.68 6.24
N ILE A 52 0.73 5.66 5.27
CA ILE A 52 0.69 6.61 4.15
C ILE A 52 0.42 8.02 4.64
N ASP A 53 -0.58 8.20 5.51
CA ASP A 53 -0.96 9.49 6.06
C ASP A 53 0.13 10.09 6.95
N ALA A 54 0.76 9.26 7.79
CA ALA A 54 1.91 9.65 8.60
C ALA A 54 3.09 10.08 7.71
N MET A 55 3.44 9.30 6.67
CA MET A 55 4.49 9.70 5.73
C MET A 55 4.15 10.99 4.98
N ALA A 56 2.89 11.20 4.59
CA ALA A 56 2.43 12.42 3.94
C ALA A 56 2.51 13.65 4.86
N ALA A 57 2.24 13.44 6.15
CA ALA A 57 2.41 14.43 7.21
C ALA A 57 3.89 14.64 7.62
N GLY A 58 4.79 13.77 7.17
CA GLY A 58 6.21 13.81 7.55
C GLY A 58 6.48 13.25 8.95
N LEU A 59 5.58 12.44 9.47
CA LEU A 59 5.73 11.67 10.71
C LEU A 59 6.38 10.32 10.43
N ASP A 60 7.20 9.86 11.37
CA ASP A 60 7.84 8.55 11.35
C ASP A 60 7.01 7.56 12.16
N VAL A 61 6.53 6.50 11.52
CA VAL A 61 5.59 5.54 12.13
C VAL A 61 6.29 4.73 13.22
N ASP A 62 7.54 4.33 13.02
CA ASP A 62 8.33 3.62 14.03
C ASP A 62 8.49 4.49 15.30
N GLU A 63 8.61 5.82 15.16
CA GLU A 63 8.65 6.75 16.30
C GLU A 63 7.30 6.88 17.00
N LEU A 64 6.20 7.00 16.24
CA LEU A 64 4.83 7.09 16.80
C LEU A 64 4.41 5.80 17.54
N GLU A 65 4.83 4.62 17.07
CA GLU A 65 4.59 3.34 17.73
C GLU A 65 5.35 3.20 19.07
N LEU A 66 6.47 3.91 19.22
CA LEU A 66 7.27 3.94 20.45
C LEU A 66 6.81 5.02 21.44
N MET A 67 5.95 5.94 21.01
CA MET A 67 5.37 7.00 21.84
C MET A 67 4.22 6.50 22.70
N ASP A 68 4.03 7.15 23.86
CA ASP A 68 2.83 6.98 24.66
C ASP A 68 1.58 7.44 23.87
N PRO A 69 0.39 6.87 24.12
CA PRO A 69 -0.81 7.18 23.35
C PRO A 69 -1.17 8.67 23.35
N ASP A 70 -0.99 9.35 24.48
CA ASP A 70 -1.22 10.80 24.61
C ASP A 70 -0.24 11.62 23.73
N ASP A 71 1.04 11.22 23.70
CA ASP A 71 2.08 11.91 22.91
C ASP A 71 1.91 11.64 21.40
N ARG A 72 1.52 10.41 21.03
CA ARG A 72 1.18 10.06 19.63
C ARG A 72 -0.01 10.88 19.15
N ALA A 73 -1.05 11.04 19.96
CA ALA A 73 -2.21 11.85 19.60
C ALA A 73 -1.83 13.33 19.39
N GLU A 74 -0.98 13.89 20.25
CA GLU A 74 -0.47 15.26 20.08
C GLU A 74 0.34 15.42 18.78
N ALA A 75 1.20 14.45 18.44
CA ALA A 75 1.96 14.47 17.21
C ALA A 75 1.08 14.37 15.94
N LEU A 76 0.01 13.58 15.99
CA LEU A 76 -0.97 13.47 14.91
C LEU A 76 -1.76 14.78 14.74
N GLU A 77 -2.24 15.37 15.83
CA GLU A 77 -2.92 16.66 15.77
C GLU A 77 -2.02 17.78 15.22
N GLU A 78 -0.73 17.80 15.59
CA GLU A 78 0.25 18.77 15.08
C GLU A 78 0.51 18.59 13.58
N ALA A 79 0.47 17.35 13.10
CA ALA A 79 0.51 16.98 11.69
C ALA A 79 -0.78 17.28 10.91
N GLY A 80 -1.89 17.54 11.61
CA GLY A 80 -3.22 17.72 11.02
C GLY A 80 -3.96 16.41 10.72
N LEU A 81 -3.56 15.33 11.39
CA LEU A 81 -4.21 14.02 11.39
C LEU A 81 -5.10 13.90 12.63
N ASP A 82 -6.28 13.30 12.49
CA ASP A 82 -7.18 13.07 13.63
C ASP A 82 -6.80 11.74 14.29
N PRO A 83 -6.35 11.73 15.57
CA PRO A 83 -6.02 10.49 16.25
C PRO A 83 -7.24 9.56 16.44
N ASP A 84 -8.48 10.09 16.41
CA ASP A 84 -9.70 9.27 16.48
C ASP A 84 -9.99 8.52 15.17
N ASP A 85 -9.34 8.88 14.04
CA ASP A 85 -9.47 8.18 12.76
C ASP A 85 -8.65 6.86 12.73
N TYR A 86 -7.75 6.67 13.69
CA TYR A 86 -6.86 5.50 13.76
C TYR A 86 -7.05 4.72 15.07
N ASP A 87 -7.59 3.51 14.99
CA ASP A 87 -7.68 2.60 16.13
C ASP A 87 -6.30 1.98 16.44
N PHE A 88 -5.56 2.61 17.35
CA PHE A 88 -4.34 2.04 17.92
C PHE A 88 -4.70 1.08 19.08
N ASP A 89 -5.14 -0.15 18.75
CA ASP A 89 -5.43 -1.23 19.71
C ASP A 89 -4.14 -1.85 20.32
#